data_AF-A0A699TZY0-F1
#
_entry.id   AF-A0A699TZY0-F1
#
_cell.length_a   1.000
_cell.length_b   1.000
_cell.length_c   1.000
_cell.angle_alpha   90.00
_cell.angle_beta   90.00
_cell.angle_gamma   90.00
#
_symmetry.space_group_name_H-M   'P 1'
#
loop_
_entity.id
_entity.type
_entity.pdbx_description
1 polymer ?
#
loop_
_entity_poly.entity_id
_entity_poly.type
_entity_poly.pdbx_seq_one_letter_code
_entity_poly.pdbx_strand_id
1 'polypeptide(L)'
;VISYASRQLKIHEKNYTTHDLELGAVVFSLKIWRHYLYGTKCTVFTDHKSLQHILDQKELNMRQRRWLELLSDYDCKIRYHTGKANVVADALSRKEREPPLRVRALEDVGGMLVENSRDPEKVRKEKLEPHTDGTLCLNGRSWLPGYGDLRIVIMHESHKSKYSIHPGSDK
;
A
#
# COMPACT_ATOMS: atom_id res chain seq x y z
N VAL A 1 12.49 15.28 7.18
CA VAL A 1 12.41 13.87 6.72
C VAL A 1 12.97 13.82 5.31
N ILE A 2 13.84 12.86 4.98
CA ILE A 2 14.46 12.74 3.65
C ILE A 2 13.54 11.96 2.70
N SER A 3 12.97 10.85 3.18
CA SER A 3 12.15 9.96 2.38
C SER A 3 11.33 9.00 3.24
N TYR A 4 10.31 8.39 2.64
CA TYR A 4 9.49 7.32 3.22
C TYR A 4 9.54 6.09 2.33
N ALA A 5 9.43 4.90 2.92
CA ALA A 5 9.33 3.64 2.19
C ALA A 5 8.42 2.66 2.92
N SER A 6 7.67 1.88 2.16
CA SER A 6 6.89 0.74 2.65
C SER A 6 6.90 -0.37 1.60
N ARG A 7 6.64 -1.60 2.02
CA ARG A 7 6.41 -2.72 1.10
C ARG A 7 5.39 -3.70 1.67
N GLN A 8 4.73 -4.42 0.78
CA GLN A 8 3.90 -5.54 1.18
C GLN A 8 4.76 -6.74 1.57
N LEU A 9 4.29 -7.50 2.56
CA LEU A 9 4.89 -8.77 2.94
C LEU A 9 4.70 -9.79 1.82
N LYS A 10 5.78 -10.50 1.49
CA LYS A 10 5.72 -11.65 0.58
C LYS A 10 4.92 -12.78 1.22
N ILE A 11 4.38 -13.67 0.40
CA ILE A 11 3.50 -14.78 0.85
C ILE A 11 4.16 -15.60 1.98
N HIS A 12 5.45 -15.90 1.87
CA HIS A 12 6.19 -16.65 2.90
C HIS A 12 6.54 -15.83 4.14
N GLU A 13 6.69 -14.50 4.02
CA GLU A 13 6.95 -13.61 5.16
C GLU A 13 5.71 -13.48 6.05
N LYS A 14 4.50 -13.66 5.50
CA LYS A 14 3.25 -13.65 6.29
C LYS A 14 3.22 -14.69 7.42
N ASN A 15 4.02 -15.75 7.30
CA ASN A 15 4.11 -16.81 8.31
C ASN A 15 5.20 -16.55 9.36
N TYR A 16 5.89 -15.41 9.28
CA TYR A 16 6.94 -15.06 10.24
C TYR A 16 6.32 -14.58 11.55
N THR A 17 7.05 -14.77 12.65
CA THR A 17 6.67 -14.18 13.93
C THR A 17 6.72 -12.66 13.83
N THR A 18 5.94 -11.96 14.65
CA THR A 18 5.98 -10.48 14.69
C THR A 18 7.40 -9.97 14.88
N HIS A 19 8.18 -10.60 15.76
CA HIS A 19 9.58 -10.29 15.97
C HIS A 19 10.42 -10.30 14.67
N ASP A 20 10.24 -11.34 13.86
CA ASP A 20 10.95 -11.48 12.58
C ASP A 20 10.40 -10.49 11.53
N LEU A 21 9.13 -10.14 11.57
CA LEU A 21 8.56 -9.12 10.70
C LEU A 21 9.16 -7.74 11.00
N GLU A 22 9.22 -7.36 12.28
CA GLU A 22 9.81 -6.10 12.72
C GLU A 22 11.30 -6.02 12.37
N LEU A 23 12.05 -7.10 12.62
CA LEU A 23 13.46 -7.17 12.22
C LEU A 23 13.61 -7.08 10.69
N GLY A 24 12.72 -7.74 9.94
CA GLY A 24 12.69 -7.68 8.49
C GLY A 24 12.40 -6.28 7.94
N ALA A 25 11.61 -5.47 8.64
CA ALA A 25 11.36 -4.07 8.29
C ALA A 25 12.62 -3.21 8.45
N VAL A 26 13.41 -3.42 9.50
CA VAL A 26 14.71 -2.76 9.70
C VAL A 26 15.69 -3.15 8.58
N VAL A 27 15.84 -4.44 8.30
CA VAL A 27 16.72 -4.96 7.25
C VAL A 27 16.33 -4.41 5.88
N PHE A 28 15.03 -4.35 5.58
CA PHE A 28 14.51 -3.76 4.34
C PHE A 28 14.89 -2.28 4.22
N SER A 29 14.73 -1.51 5.29
CA SER A 29 15.05 -0.08 5.32
C SER A 29 16.54 0.15 5.08
N LEU A 30 17.43 -0.61 5.73
CA LEU A 30 18.88 -0.50 5.52
C LEU A 30 19.29 -0.84 4.09
N LYS A 31 18.63 -1.82 3.45
CA LYS A 31 18.90 -2.17 2.05
C LYS A 31 18.52 -1.05 1.08
N ILE A 32 17.34 -0.46 1.23
CA ILE A 32 16.90 0.65 0.35
C ILE A 32 17.83 1.84 0.51
N TRP A 33 18.09 2.22 1.76
CA TRP A 33 18.82 3.45 2.08
C TRP A 33 20.33 3.22 2.24
N ARG A 34 20.86 2.10 1.71
CA ARG A 34 22.30 1.78 1.77
C ARG A 34 23.16 2.94 1.29
N HIS A 35 22.77 3.59 0.20
CA HIS A 35 23.50 4.73 -0.36
C HIS A 35 23.57 5.95 0.56
N TYR A 36 22.66 6.10 1.52
CA TYR A 36 22.71 7.17 2.53
C TYR A 36 23.34 6.72 3.85
N LEU A 37 23.12 5.48 4.26
CA LEU A 37 23.45 5.01 5.61
C LEU A 37 24.82 4.33 5.69
N TYR A 38 25.36 3.84 4.58
CA TYR A 38 26.62 3.12 4.58
C TYR A 38 27.79 4.03 5.01
N GLY A 39 28.59 3.56 5.97
CA GLY A 39 29.70 4.33 6.55
C GLY A 39 29.29 5.46 7.51
N THR A 40 28.00 5.59 7.85
CA THR A 40 27.51 6.63 8.77
C THR A 40 26.86 6.03 10.01
N LYS A 41 26.95 6.75 11.13
CA LYS A 41 26.25 6.42 12.37
C LYS A 41 24.76 6.70 12.21
N CYS A 42 23.93 5.66 12.25
CA CYS A 42 22.49 5.81 12.22
C CYS A 42 21.82 5.23 13.48
N THR A 43 20.67 5.80 13.85
CA THR A 43 19.86 5.30 14.97
C THR A 43 18.52 4.83 14.41
N VAL A 44 18.21 3.56 14.62
CA VAL A 44 16.94 2.95 14.21
C VAL A 44 16.00 3.00 15.40
N PHE A 45 14.86 3.65 15.23
CA PHE A 45 13.78 3.65 16.22
C PHE A 45 12.74 2.60 15.84
N THR A 46 12.37 1.76 16.80
CA THR A 46 11.35 0.71 16.66
C THR A 46 10.47 0.67 17.89
N ASP A 47 9.20 0.35 17.73
CA ASP A 47 8.25 0.10 18.81
C ASP A 47 8.26 -1.36 19.31
N HIS A 48 9.18 -2.19 18.80
CA HIS A 48 9.37 -3.55 19.27
C HIS A 48 10.53 -3.64 20.28
N LYS A 49 10.20 -3.66 21.58
CA LYS A 49 11.21 -3.56 22.67
C LYS A 49 12.31 -4.62 22.61
N SER A 50 12.02 -5.86 22.24
CA SER A 50 13.03 -6.92 22.20
C SER A 50 14.10 -6.70 21.13
N LEU A 51 13.82 -5.92 20.07
CA LEU A 51 14.77 -5.67 18.99
C LEU A 51 15.98 -4.84 19.46
N GLN A 52 15.89 -4.16 20.60
CA GLN A 52 17.06 -3.51 21.20
C GLN A 52 18.21 -4.48 21.46
N HIS A 53 17.88 -5.73 21.80
CA HIS A 53 18.86 -6.73 22.24
C HIS A 53 19.22 -7.74 21.14
N ILE A 54 18.76 -7.51 19.90
CA ILE A 54 18.93 -8.48 18.81
C ILE A 54 20.41 -8.74 18.45
N LEU A 55 21.27 -7.72 18.65
CA LEU A 55 22.70 -7.81 18.37
C LEU A 55 23.46 -8.62 19.44
N ASP A 56 22.96 -8.65 20.68
CA ASP A 56 23.61 -9.31 21.82
C ASP A 56 23.10 -10.73 22.07
N GLN A 57 22.04 -11.14 21.37
CA GLN A 57 21.35 -12.40 21.60
C GLN A 57 22.16 -13.59 21.05
N LYS A 58 22.45 -14.58 21.91
CA LYS A 58 23.28 -15.76 21.57
C LYS A 58 22.55 -16.79 20.71
N GLU A 59 21.26 -17.01 20.97
CA GLU A 59 20.44 -18.00 20.28
C GLU A 59 19.57 -17.33 19.23
N LEU A 60 19.93 -17.54 17.96
CA LEU A 60 19.30 -16.90 16.82
C LEU A 60 18.97 -17.96 15.77
N ASN A 61 17.82 -17.81 15.14
CA ASN A 61 17.45 -18.63 13.99
C ASN A 61 18.40 -18.33 12.80
N MET A 62 18.60 -19.30 11.90
CA MET A 62 19.43 -19.14 10.68
C MET A 62 19.04 -17.91 9.86
N ARG A 63 17.74 -17.56 9.82
CA ARG A 63 17.25 -16.33 9.17
C ARG A 63 17.77 -15.06 9.88
N GLN A 64 17.60 -15.00 11.19
CA GLN A 64 18.02 -13.86 12.01
C GLN A 64 19.53 -13.67 11.93
N ARG A 65 20.30 -14.76 11.93
CA ARG A 65 21.77 -14.73 11.75
C ARG A 65 22.18 -14.07 10.43
N ARG A 66 21.54 -14.43 9.31
CA ARG A 66 21.81 -13.79 8.00
C ARG A 66 21.45 -12.31 7.98
N TRP A 67 20.41 -11.91 8.71
CA TRP A 67 20.03 -10.51 8.83
C TRP A 67 20.97 -9.72 9.74
N LEU A 68 21.50 -10.36 10.78
CA LEU A 68 22.47 -9.76 11.68
C LEU A 68 23.83 -9.53 11.01
N GLU A 69 24.26 -10.44 10.14
CA GLU A 69 25.43 -10.22 9.29
C GLU A 69 25.28 -8.92 8.48
N LEU A 70 24.11 -8.70 7.87
CA LEU A 70 23.83 -7.44 7.18
C LEU A 70 23.79 -6.25 8.13
N LEU A 71 23.20 -6.37 9.33
CA LEU A 71 23.17 -5.30 10.31
C LEU A 71 24.58 -4.91 10.78
N SER A 72 25.49 -5.87 10.89
CA SER A 72 26.87 -5.63 11.31
C SER A 72 27.69 -4.82 10.30
N ASP A 73 27.26 -4.78 9.03
CA ASP A 73 27.87 -3.90 8.02
C ASP A 73 27.57 -2.40 8.26
N TYR A 74 26.58 -2.07 9.11
CA TYR A 74 26.16 -0.71 9.39
C TYR A 74 26.49 -0.32 10.84
N ASP A 75 27.00 0.90 11.04
CA ASP A 75 27.12 1.50 12.39
C ASP A 75 25.74 2.00 12.85
N CYS A 76 24.87 1.06 13.22
CA CYS A 76 23.49 1.34 13.59
C CYS A 76 23.19 1.01 15.07
N LYS A 77 22.47 1.90 15.75
CA LYS A 77 21.98 1.69 17.12
C LYS A 77 20.47 1.52 17.11
N ILE A 78 19.98 0.38 17.59
CA ILE A 78 18.53 0.13 17.71
C ILE A 78 18.04 0.66 19.06
N ARG A 79 17.04 1.55 19.03
CA ARG A 79 16.40 2.13 20.22
C ARG A 79 14.91 1.90 20.18
N TYR A 80 14.36 1.61 21.35
CA TYR A 80 12.92 1.52 21.52
C TYR A 80 12.33 2.92 21.52
N HIS A 81 11.24 3.07 20.80
CA HIS A 81 10.40 4.25 20.82
C HIS A 81 8.96 3.81 21.08
N THR A 82 8.20 4.57 21.86
CA THR A 82 6.83 4.16 22.18
C THR A 82 5.96 4.15 20.91
N GLY A 83 5.13 3.11 20.72
CA GLY A 83 4.29 2.98 19.53
C GLY A 83 3.37 4.17 19.29
N LYS A 84 2.92 4.85 20.36
CA LYS A 84 2.14 6.10 20.25
C LYS A 84 2.85 7.23 19.52
N ALA A 85 4.18 7.21 19.49
CA ALA A 85 5.00 8.18 18.80
C ALA A 85 5.53 7.65 17.45
N ASN A 86 5.36 6.36 17.17
CA ASN A 86 5.70 5.72 15.89
C ASN A 86 4.61 5.89 14.82
N VAL A 87 3.81 6.96 14.91
CA VAL A 87 2.58 7.17 14.12
C VAL A 87 2.83 7.12 12.61
N VAL A 88 3.95 7.68 12.16
CA VAL A 88 4.25 7.78 10.73
C VAL A 88 4.60 6.41 10.14
N ALA A 89 5.40 5.60 10.84
CA ALA A 89 5.69 4.24 10.40
C ALA A 89 4.44 3.35 10.47
N ASP A 90 3.63 3.51 11.52
CA ASP A 90 2.36 2.80 11.68
C ASP A 90 1.37 3.11 10.57
N ALA A 91 1.25 4.38 10.17
CA ALA A 91 0.36 4.76 9.07
C ALA A 91 0.77 4.10 7.74
N LEU A 92 2.08 3.93 7.51
CA LEU A 92 2.60 3.29 6.30
C LEU A 92 2.58 1.75 6.35
N SER A 93 2.68 1.16 7.54
CA SER A 93 2.66 -0.30 7.73
C SER A 93 1.24 -0.87 7.73
N ARG A 94 0.27 -0.08 8.20
CA ARG A 94 -1.13 -0.46 8.24
C ARG A 94 -1.74 -0.28 6.86
N LYS A 95 -1.92 -1.39 6.15
CA LYS A 95 -2.91 -1.44 5.09
C LYS A 95 -4.29 -1.33 5.75
N GLU A 96 -4.98 -0.21 5.55
CA GLU A 96 -6.43 -0.20 5.73
C GLU A 96 -6.98 -1.32 4.85
N ARG A 97 -7.42 -2.41 5.48
CA ARG A 97 -8.44 -3.23 4.88
C ARG A 97 -9.70 -2.39 4.96
N GLU A 98 -9.78 -1.34 4.15
CA GLU A 98 -11.08 -1.15 3.54
C GLU A 98 -11.40 -2.53 2.95
N PRO A 99 -12.51 -3.18 3.35
CA PRO A 99 -13.02 -4.24 2.50
C PRO A 99 -12.94 -3.61 1.10
N PRO A 100 -12.36 -4.29 0.08
CA PRO A 100 -12.47 -3.75 -1.27
C PRO A 100 -13.92 -3.35 -1.34
N LEU A 101 -14.22 -2.06 -1.59
CA LEU A 101 -15.58 -1.65 -1.82
C LEU A 101 -16.01 -2.71 -2.80
N ARG A 102 -16.85 -3.63 -2.31
CA ARG A 102 -17.51 -4.55 -3.19
C ARG A 102 -18.45 -3.53 -3.78
N VAL A 103 -17.96 -2.85 -4.83
CA VAL A 103 -18.65 -2.87 -6.08
C VAL A 103 -18.85 -4.37 -6.34
N ARG A 104 -19.81 -4.98 -5.59
CA ARG A 104 -20.92 -5.62 -6.25
C ARG A 104 -21.12 -4.66 -7.39
N ALA A 105 -20.83 -5.10 -8.62
CA ALA A 105 -21.62 -4.56 -9.70
C ALA A 105 -23.00 -4.47 -9.07
N LEU A 106 -23.44 -3.24 -8.79
CA LEU A 106 -24.80 -3.05 -8.40
C LEU A 106 -25.48 -3.41 -9.72
N GLU A 107 -25.70 -4.72 -9.89
CA GLU A 107 -26.97 -5.21 -10.37
C GLU A 107 -27.97 -4.34 -9.61
N ASP A 108 -28.37 -3.30 -10.32
CA ASP A 108 -29.36 -2.32 -9.98
C ASP A 108 -29.11 -1.37 -8.78
N VAL A 109 -28.27 -0.33 -8.95
CA VAL A 109 -28.71 1.03 -8.50
C VAL A 109 -29.68 1.63 -9.53
N GLY A 110 -29.78 1.03 -10.73
CA GLY A 110 -30.81 1.35 -11.71
C GLY A 110 -32.22 1.05 -11.20
N GLY A 111 -32.41 -0.04 -10.44
CA GLY A 111 -33.69 -0.41 -9.85
C GLY A 111 -34.03 0.33 -8.54
N MET A 112 -33.03 0.65 -7.71
CA MET A 112 -33.31 1.25 -6.38
C MET A 112 -33.52 2.77 -6.40
N LEU A 113 -33.28 3.45 -7.53
CA LEU A 113 -33.69 4.84 -7.73
C LEU A 113 -35.05 4.97 -8.46
N VAL A 114 -35.72 3.85 -8.75
CA VAL A 114 -37.04 3.87 -9.43
C VAL A 114 -38.21 3.62 -8.48
N GLU A 115 -38.03 3.03 -7.30
CA GLU A 115 -39.18 2.72 -6.41
C GLU A 115 -39.51 3.73 -5.30
N ASN A 116 -38.67 4.74 -5.03
CA ASN A 116 -38.95 5.71 -3.95
C ASN A 116 -39.19 7.15 -4.40
N SER A 117 -39.42 7.41 -5.68
CA SER A 117 -39.88 8.73 -6.12
C SER A 117 -40.95 8.58 -7.19
N ARG A 118 -42.15 9.06 -6.87
CA ARG A 118 -43.33 9.15 -7.74
C ARG A 118 -43.14 10.09 -8.95
N ASP A 119 -41.92 10.25 -9.49
CA ASP A 119 -41.69 11.20 -10.58
C ASP A 119 -40.45 10.86 -11.44
N PRO A 120 -40.63 10.28 -12.64
CA PRO A 120 -39.54 9.84 -13.53
C PRO A 120 -38.80 10.99 -14.26
N GLU A 121 -39.22 12.25 -14.11
CA GLU A 121 -38.52 13.38 -14.74
C GLU A 121 -37.30 13.89 -13.96
N LYS A 122 -37.07 13.42 -12.73
CA LYS A 122 -36.00 13.97 -11.86
C LYS A 122 -34.59 13.44 -12.18
N VAL A 123 -34.47 12.28 -12.82
CA VAL A 123 -33.19 11.68 -13.23
C VAL A 123 -32.61 12.34 -14.50
N ARG A 124 -33.44 13.04 -15.28
CA ARG A 124 -32.99 13.76 -16.50
C ARG A 124 -32.23 15.08 -16.22
N LYS A 125 -31.95 15.43 -14.96
CA LYS A 125 -31.37 16.73 -14.59
C LYS A 125 -29.90 16.72 -14.16
N GLU A 126 -29.21 15.59 -14.14
CA GLU A 126 -27.76 15.59 -14.02
C GLU A 126 -27.14 15.84 -15.41
N LYS A 127 -26.75 17.10 -15.67
CA LYS A 127 -26.06 17.49 -16.89
C LYS A 127 -24.71 16.76 -16.96
N LEU A 128 -24.57 15.87 -17.94
CA LEU A 128 -23.26 15.41 -18.37
C LEU A 128 -22.54 16.58 -19.03
N GLU A 129 -21.38 16.94 -18.48
CA GLU A 129 -20.57 18.02 -19.01
C GLU A 129 -19.55 17.43 -20.00
N PRO A 130 -19.50 17.90 -21.25
CA PRO A 130 -18.48 17.47 -22.19
C PRO A 130 -17.11 18.03 -21.78
N HIS A 131 -16.11 17.17 -21.77
CA HIS A 131 -14.73 17.53 -21.52
C HIS A 131 -14.02 17.88 -22.84
N THR A 132 -12.88 18.59 -22.76
CA THR A 132 -12.15 19.10 -23.94
C THR A 132 -11.59 18.01 -24.84
N ASP A 133 -11.49 16.78 -24.34
CA ASP A 133 -11.05 15.57 -25.06
C ASP A 133 -12.21 14.77 -25.67
N GLY A 134 -13.44 15.29 -25.59
CA GLY A 134 -14.66 14.63 -26.09
C GLY A 134 -15.26 13.58 -25.16
N THR A 135 -14.70 13.38 -23.95
CA THR A 135 -15.31 12.50 -22.94
C THR A 135 -16.45 13.19 -22.20
N LEU A 136 -17.46 12.42 -21.77
CA LEU A 136 -18.55 12.93 -20.95
C LEU A 136 -18.20 12.78 -19.48
N CYS A 137 -18.42 13.82 -18.68
CA CYS A 137 -18.11 13.83 -17.26
C CYS A 137 -19.37 14.07 -16.42
N LEU A 138 -19.46 13.38 -15.29
CA LEU A 138 -20.46 13.60 -14.25
C LEU A 138 -19.75 14.00 -12.96
N ASN A 139 -20.04 15.19 -12.43
CA ASN A 139 -19.42 15.73 -11.21
C ASN A 139 -17.88 15.70 -11.25
N GLY A 140 -17.28 16.03 -12.40
CA GLY A 140 -15.83 16.04 -12.61
C GLY A 140 -15.18 14.66 -12.73
N ARG A 141 -15.97 13.58 -12.87
CA ARG A 141 -15.48 12.22 -13.13
C ARG A 141 -15.89 11.76 -14.51
N SER A 142 -14.98 11.11 -15.24
CA SER A 142 -15.29 10.52 -16.55
C SER A 142 -16.40 9.48 -16.43
N TRP A 143 -17.44 9.65 -17.22
CA TRP A 143 -18.60 8.78 -17.28
C TRP A 143 -18.39 7.77 -18.42
N LEU A 144 -18.62 6.48 -18.12
CA LEU A 144 -18.57 5.41 -19.10
C LEU A 144 -19.98 4.83 -19.30
N PRO A 145 -20.43 4.68 -20.56
CA PRO A 145 -21.69 4.02 -20.84
C PRO A 145 -21.70 2.59 -20.30
N GLY A 146 -22.81 2.20 -19.68
CA GLY A 146 -23.02 0.84 -19.17
C GLY A 146 -23.35 -0.19 -20.27
N TYR A 147 -23.52 0.25 -21.52
CA TYR A 147 -23.78 -0.60 -22.68
C TYR A 147 -22.55 -0.68 -23.59
N GLY A 148 -22.31 -1.87 -24.14
CA GLY A 148 -21.15 -2.17 -25.00
C GLY A 148 -19.90 -2.58 -24.22
N ASP A 149 -18.94 -3.16 -24.94
CA ASP A 149 -17.73 -3.74 -24.36
C ASP A 149 -16.67 -2.69 -23.97
N LEU A 150 -16.97 -1.40 -24.13
CA LEU A 150 -16.03 -0.31 -23.90
C LEU A 150 -15.48 -0.30 -22.47
N ARG A 151 -16.34 -0.60 -21.47
CA ARG A 151 -15.91 -0.73 -20.07
C ARG A 151 -14.93 -1.88 -19.87
N ILE A 152 -15.17 -3.01 -20.54
CA ILE A 152 -14.32 -4.20 -20.50
C ILE A 152 -12.97 -3.89 -21.15
N VAL A 153 -13.00 -3.23 -22.31
CA VAL A 153 -11.81 -2.83 -23.07
C VAL A 153 -10.96 -1.84 -22.26
N ILE A 154 -11.56 -0.83 -21.64
CA ILE A 154 -10.84 0.14 -20.79
C ILE A 154 -10.21 -0.55 -19.58
N MET A 155 -10.94 -1.44 -18.89
CA MET A 155 -10.37 -2.20 -17.78
C MET A 155 -9.22 -3.10 -18.25
N HIS A 156 -9.40 -3.80 -19.38
CA HIS A 156 -8.39 -4.67 -19.95
C HIS A 156 -7.13 -3.90 -20.35
N GLU A 157 -7.27 -2.77 -21.03
CA GLU A 157 -6.16 -1.90 -21.44
C GLU A 157 -5.44 -1.29 -20.24
N SER A 158 -6.19 -0.83 -19.23
CA SER A 158 -5.63 -0.27 -18.00
C SER A 158 -4.77 -1.29 -17.24
N HIS A 159 -5.13 -2.58 -17.30
CA HIS A 159 -4.42 -3.65 -16.61
C HIS A 159 -3.37 -4.38 -17.45
N LYS A 160 -3.44 -4.33 -18.78
CA LYS A 160 -2.55 -5.12 -19.67
C LYS A 160 -1.72 -4.29 -20.64
N SER A 161 -1.92 -2.97 -20.74
CA SER A 161 -1.13 -2.15 -21.66
C SER A 161 0.34 -2.11 -21.25
N LYS A 162 1.23 -1.88 -22.22
CA LYS A 162 2.67 -1.69 -22.01
C LYS A 162 2.99 -0.48 -21.13
N TYR A 163 2.05 0.45 -21.00
CA TYR A 163 2.11 1.65 -20.16
C TYR A 163 1.42 1.46 -18.81
N SER A 164 0.88 0.26 -18.53
CA SER A 164 0.30 -0.07 -17.22
C SER A 164 1.41 -0.17 -16.17
N ILE A 165 1.75 0.96 -15.56
CA ILE A 165 2.67 1.01 -14.42
C ILE A 165 1.90 0.46 -13.23
N HIS A 166 2.07 -0.84 -12.96
CA HIS A 166 1.75 -1.41 -11.67
C HIS A 166 2.89 -1.01 -10.73
N PRO A 167 2.67 -0.20 -9.67
CA PRO A 167 3.73 0.16 -8.72
C PRO A 167 4.12 -1.01 -7.80
N GLY A 168 4.15 -2.23 -8.33
CA GLY A 168 4.45 -3.44 -7.58
C GLY A 168 4.56 -4.64 -8.50
N SER A 169 5.78 -4.90 -8.97
CA SER A 169 6.46 -6.19 -8.86
C SER A 169 7.71 -6.15 -9.72
N ASP A 170 8.76 -5.51 -9.21
CA ASP A 170 10.10 -5.69 -9.77
C ASP A 170 10.53 -7.15 -9.65
N LYS A 171 11.05 -7.67 -10.76
CA LYS A 171 12.19 -8.59 -10.74
C LYS A 171 13.45 -7.76 -10.81
#